data_AF-A0A9P5TQF9-F1
#
_entry.id   AF-A0A9P5TQF9-F1
#
_cell.length_a   1.000
_cell.length_b   1.000
_cell.length_c   1.000
_cell.angle_alpha   90.00
_cell.angle_beta   90.00
_cell.angle_gamma   90.00
#
_symmetry.space_group_name_H-M   'P 1'
#
loop_
_entity.id
_entity.type
_entity.pdbx_description
1 polymer ?
#
loop_
_entity_poly.entity_id
_entity_poly.type
_entity_poly.pdbx_seq_one_letter_code
_entity_poly.pdbx_strand_id
1 'polypeptide(L)'
;MMDFAVNQHADGLFLYRMHDDLWLWDADAKKVVAGWAEMKKYAELVGLKFNQQKTGSAYVGPNPEDAVGLPGGDIRWGFLKFDIKESRFVIDQADVGKHIAEMRRQLSSTKSVFGWVNTYNKYTAFFLRNLGGTPANCFGQAHITGMISTLARIQRELFSDESATSAVGYLRKVIEERFGVTDLPEGYFYFPIGSGGLELRNTMLELLALQRQGTPLAIWDDRSKESASGVVVAGPSEHFIEHEHTADRKFPDRIEHDRIAYAALKEGWQLNKDNRRKQRGGQDTNKEEFMSFEEYTSLRESWLAAWGVAYCHMLECPSMQPVELVPKVEEALKLTQSGSPVVWSGLDWYRKWVLSMYGEEVVTKFGGLDAVDPNLIPVGMVQLFRSSRIKLDQ
;
A
#
# COMPACT_ATOMS: atom_id res chain seq x y z
N MET A 1 -22.94 16.88 16.40
CA MET A 1 -22.88 17.99 17.37
C MET A 1 -21.44 18.44 17.63
N MET A 2 -20.52 17.53 17.98
CA MET A 2 -19.09 17.87 18.09
C MET A 2 -18.53 18.51 16.81
N ASP A 3 -18.79 17.92 15.65
CA ASP A 3 -18.28 18.41 14.35
C ASP A 3 -18.71 19.87 14.06
N PHE A 4 -19.95 20.21 14.39
CA PHE A 4 -20.48 21.57 14.26
C PHE A 4 -19.81 22.54 15.24
N ALA A 5 -19.61 22.14 16.50
CA ALA A 5 -18.93 22.96 17.50
C ALA A 5 -17.47 23.25 17.09
N VAL A 6 -16.74 22.24 16.62
CA VAL A 6 -15.38 22.41 16.09
C VAL A 6 -15.39 23.39 14.91
N ASN A 7 -16.28 23.21 13.93
CA ASN A 7 -16.37 24.10 12.79
C ASN A 7 -16.62 25.57 13.18
N GLN A 8 -17.52 25.83 14.14
CA GLN A 8 -17.85 27.19 14.58
C GLN A 8 -16.75 27.84 15.44
N HIS A 9 -16.02 27.05 16.23
CA HIS A 9 -15.03 27.56 17.19
C HIS A 9 -13.58 27.47 16.69
N ALA A 10 -13.31 26.78 15.59
CA ALA A 10 -11.99 26.64 14.97
C ALA A 10 -11.96 27.17 13.53
N ASP A 11 -12.64 28.29 13.28
CA ASP A 11 -12.60 29.04 12.01
C ASP A 11 -12.83 28.17 10.77
N GLY A 12 -13.95 27.43 10.78
CA GLY A 12 -14.38 26.60 9.66
C GLY A 12 -13.71 25.23 9.56
N LEU A 13 -12.85 24.85 10.51
CA LEU A 13 -12.16 23.56 10.48
C LEU A 13 -13.14 22.37 10.41
N PHE A 14 -12.83 21.42 9.52
CA PHE A 14 -13.61 20.19 9.38
C PHE A 14 -13.09 19.10 10.31
N LEU A 15 -13.99 18.56 11.13
CA LEU A 15 -13.74 17.34 11.90
C LEU A 15 -14.13 16.12 11.07
N TYR A 16 -13.15 15.29 10.75
CA TYR A 16 -13.36 14.02 10.08
C TYR A 16 -13.55 12.91 11.11
N ARG A 17 -14.45 11.97 10.79
CA ARG A 17 -14.72 10.83 11.68
C ARG A 17 -15.00 9.55 10.93
N MET A 18 -14.56 8.45 11.51
CA MET A 18 -14.97 7.10 11.15
C MET A 18 -15.24 6.35 12.45
N HIS A 19 -16.53 6.16 12.78
CA HIS A 19 -16.97 5.66 14.08
C HIS A 19 -16.40 6.50 15.25
N ASP A 20 -15.42 5.93 15.96
CA ASP A 20 -14.79 6.46 17.16
C ASP A 20 -13.44 7.12 16.84
N ASP A 21 -12.92 6.92 15.64
CA ASP A 21 -11.69 7.53 15.15
C ASP A 21 -12.01 8.92 14.59
N LEU A 22 -11.29 9.91 15.10
CA LEU A 22 -11.50 11.33 14.84
C LEU A 22 -10.16 11.95 14.44
N TRP A 23 -10.15 12.78 13.39
CA TRP A 23 -8.94 13.49 12.98
C TRP A 23 -9.23 14.89 12.45
N LEU A 24 -8.25 15.76 12.67
CA LEU A 24 -8.23 17.17 12.27
C LEU A 24 -6.89 17.44 11.57
N TRP A 25 -6.93 18.27 10.53
CA TRP A 25 -5.72 18.75 9.87
C TRP A 25 -6.02 20.11 9.22
N ASP A 26 -5.04 21.01 9.27
CA ASP A 26 -5.06 22.31 8.61
C ASP A 26 -3.61 22.78 8.44
N ALA A 27 -3.35 23.70 7.52
CA ALA A 27 -2.05 24.35 7.40
C ALA A 27 -1.78 25.31 8.57
N ASP A 28 -2.83 25.89 9.16
CA ASP A 28 -2.74 26.71 10.37
C ASP A 28 -2.90 25.86 11.63
N ALA A 29 -1.79 25.64 12.35
CA ALA A 29 -1.77 24.87 13.59
C ALA A 29 -2.74 25.44 14.65
N LYS A 30 -3.00 26.76 14.67
CA LYS A 30 -3.89 27.38 15.65
C LYS A 30 -5.32 26.90 15.50
N LYS A 31 -5.78 26.66 14.27
CA LYS A 31 -7.11 26.07 14.01
C LYS A 31 -7.20 24.68 14.60
N VAL A 32 -6.17 23.85 14.41
CA VAL A 32 -6.12 22.49 14.96
C VAL A 32 -6.10 22.50 16.49
N VAL A 33 -5.33 23.40 17.10
CA VAL A 33 -5.29 23.60 18.56
C VAL A 33 -6.67 24.00 19.10
N ALA A 34 -7.34 24.96 18.46
CA ALA A 34 -8.69 25.39 18.83
C ALA A 34 -9.72 24.25 18.68
N GLY A 35 -9.64 23.50 17.58
CA GLY A 35 -10.50 22.35 17.32
C GLY A 35 -10.31 21.26 18.38
N TRP A 36 -9.07 20.94 18.75
CA TRP A 36 -8.77 20.00 19.82
C TRP A 36 -9.28 20.47 21.19
N ALA A 37 -9.16 21.75 21.49
CA ALA A 37 -9.70 22.32 22.73
C ALA A 37 -11.24 22.16 22.80
N GLU A 38 -11.95 22.43 21.71
CA GLU A 38 -13.41 22.26 21.66
C GLU A 38 -13.81 20.78 21.70
N MET A 39 -13.05 19.88 21.07
CA MET A 39 -13.26 18.43 21.20
C MET A 39 -13.17 17.97 22.65
N LYS A 40 -12.16 18.44 23.41
CA LYS A 40 -12.02 18.13 24.85
C LYS A 40 -13.19 18.63 25.67
N LYS A 41 -13.59 19.88 25.47
CA LYS A 41 -14.74 20.49 26.14
C LYS A 41 -16.04 19.73 25.85
N TYR A 42 -16.27 19.35 24.58
CA TYR A 42 -17.43 18.54 24.23
C TYR A 42 -17.37 17.18 24.93
N ALA A 43 -16.22 16.48 24.89
CA ALA A 43 -16.06 15.18 25.54
C ALA A 43 -16.35 15.26 27.05
N GLU A 44 -15.88 16.30 27.73
CA GLU A 44 -16.19 16.55 29.14
C GLU A 44 -17.69 16.74 29.39
N LEU A 45 -18.37 17.53 28.54
CA LEU A 45 -19.82 17.78 28.66
C LEU A 45 -20.67 16.51 28.49
N VAL A 46 -20.26 15.60 27.61
CA VAL A 46 -20.99 14.36 27.35
C VAL A 46 -20.49 13.16 28.17
N GLY A 47 -19.50 13.38 29.06
CA GLY A 47 -18.94 12.33 29.92
C GLY A 47 -18.03 11.31 29.21
N LEU A 48 -17.46 11.66 28.06
CA LEU A 48 -16.50 10.84 27.31
C LEU A 48 -15.06 11.21 27.66
N LYS A 49 -14.12 10.29 27.40
CA LYS A 49 -12.68 10.52 27.56
C LYS A 49 -11.92 10.02 26.34
N PHE A 50 -10.98 10.83 25.85
CA PHE A 50 -10.07 10.43 24.80
C PHE A 50 -9.03 9.43 25.33
N ASN A 51 -8.75 8.39 24.55
CA ASN A 51 -7.69 7.44 24.85
C ASN A 51 -6.33 8.09 24.56
N GLN A 52 -5.64 8.51 25.62
CA GLN A 52 -4.34 9.19 25.53
C GLN A 52 -3.25 8.35 24.86
N GLN A 53 -3.35 7.01 24.88
CA GLN A 53 -2.38 6.14 24.20
C GLN A 53 -2.58 6.13 22.68
N LYS A 54 -3.79 6.43 22.21
CA LYS A 54 -4.16 6.46 20.79
C LYS A 54 -4.27 7.88 20.23
N THR A 55 -4.20 8.89 21.11
CA THR A 55 -4.27 10.29 20.73
C THR A 55 -2.84 10.77 20.50
N GLY A 56 -2.61 11.49 19.40
CA GLY A 56 -1.31 12.05 19.07
C GLY A 56 -1.46 13.19 18.09
N SER A 57 -0.37 13.90 17.85
CA SER A 57 -0.32 14.99 16.88
C SER A 57 1.02 15.02 16.16
N ALA A 58 1.01 15.62 14.97
CA ALA A 58 2.22 15.90 14.22
C ALA A 58 2.03 17.25 13.52
N TYR A 59 3.12 17.99 13.38
CA TYR A 59 3.16 19.24 12.63
C TYR A 59 4.45 19.25 11.80
N VAL A 60 4.37 19.72 10.57
CA VAL A 60 5.50 19.82 9.65
C VAL A 60 5.60 21.27 9.19
N GLY A 61 6.71 21.94 9.47
CA GLY A 61 6.90 23.36 9.13
C GLY A 61 7.35 24.23 10.30
N PRO A 62 7.39 25.56 10.12
CA PRO A 62 7.99 26.48 11.10
C PRO A 62 7.10 26.75 12.33
N ASN A 63 7.80 26.98 13.45
CA ASN A 63 7.38 27.40 14.80
C ASN A 63 6.71 26.35 15.71
N PRO A 64 7.50 25.67 16.57
CA PRO A 64 6.99 24.81 17.65
C PRO A 64 6.00 25.52 18.59
N GLU A 65 6.09 26.85 18.69
CA GLU A 65 5.23 27.69 19.54
C GLU A 65 3.76 27.66 19.12
N ASP A 66 3.48 27.49 17.82
CA ASP A 66 2.11 27.45 17.29
C ASP A 66 1.45 26.07 17.51
N ALA A 67 2.22 25.05 17.85
CA ALA A 67 1.75 23.71 18.20
C ALA A 67 1.44 23.54 19.70
N VAL A 68 1.64 24.58 20.52
CA VAL A 68 1.38 24.54 21.95
C VAL A 68 -0.11 24.31 22.20
N GLY A 69 -0.43 23.17 22.84
CA GLY A 69 -1.80 22.77 23.17
C GLY A 69 -2.32 21.58 22.38
N LEU A 70 -1.61 21.13 21.34
CA LEU A 70 -1.90 19.87 20.65
C LEU A 70 -1.70 18.66 21.60
N PRO A 71 -2.42 17.54 21.37
CA PRO A 71 -2.23 16.35 22.19
C PRO A 71 -0.82 15.79 22.03
N GLY A 72 -0.22 15.39 23.15
CA GLY A 72 1.03 14.64 23.12
C GLY A 72 0.84 13.24 22.55
N GLY A 73 1.91 12.67 21.98
CA GLY A 73 1.91 11.34 21.37
C GLY A 73 2.08 11.39 19.85
N ASP A 74 2.42 10.24 19.26
CA ASP A 74 2.64 10.10 17.82
C ASP A 74 1.33 9.77 17.09
N ILE A 75 1.17 10.26 15.86
CA ILE A 75 0.14 9.76 14.94
C ILE A 75 0.54 8.36 14.48
N ARG A 76 -0.33 7.36 14.73
CA ARG A 76 -0.04 5.96 14.45
C ARG A 76 -1.17 5.28 13.67
N TRP A 77 -0.80 4.33 12.82
CA TRP A 77 -1.72 3.41 12.13
C TRP A 77 -1.05 2.05 11.99
N GLY A 78 -1.50 1.04 12.73
CA GLY A 78 -0.84 -0.26 12.76
C GLY A 78 0.63 -0.10 13.16
N PHE A 79 1.55 -0.53 12.30
CA PHE A 79 3.00 -0.35 12.49
C PHE A 79 3.54 0.95 11.91
N LEU A 80 2.69 1.84 11.44
CA LEU A 80 3.11 3.14 10.91
C LEU A 80 3.07 4.18 12.01
N LYS A 81 4.11 5.00 12.11
CA LYS A 81 4.16 6.20 12.92
C LYS A 81 4.56 7.39 12.05
N PHE A 82 3.92 8.53 12.23
CA PHE A 82 4.30 9.72 11.48
C PHE A 82 5.59 10.31 12.05
N ASP A 83 6.63 10.42 11.22
CA ASP A 83 7.89 11.05 11.60
C ASP A 83 7.91 12.51 11.13
N ILE A 84 7.95 13.43 12.09
CA ILE A 84 7.93 14.88 11.84
C ILE A 84 9.18 15.35 11.09
N LYS A 85 10.34 14.73 11.33
CA LYS A 85 11.60 15.15 10.71
C LYS A 85 11.66 14.73 9.24
N GLU A 86 11.23 13.52 8.96
CA GLU A 86 11.15 12.96 7.61
C GLU A 86 9.87 13.37 6.87
N SER A 87 8.92 14.00 7.58
CA SER A 87 7.61 14.45 7.06
C SER A 87 6.81 13.33 6.38
N ARG A 88 6.91 12.10 6.88
CA ARG A 88 6.26 10.92 6.31
C ARG A 88 5.99 9.85 7.37
N PHE A 89 5.11 8.91 7.05
CA PHE A 89 4.96 7.70 7.85
C PHE A 89 6.20 6.81 7.72
N VAL A 90 6.71 6.36 8.87
CA VAL A 90 7.79 5.38 8.97
C VAL A 90 7.31 4.17 9.74
N ILE A 91 7.95 3.02 9.52
CA ILE A 91 7.59 1.77 10.18
C ILE A 91 8.19 1.74 11.59
N ASP A 92 7.36 1.54 12.61
CA ASP A 92 7.75 1.33 14.00
C ASP A 92 8.39 -0.07 14.17
N GLN A 93 9.69 -0.12 13.89
CA GLN A 93 10.49 -1.34 13.95
C GLN A 93 10.50 -2.00 15.34
N ALA A 94 10.30 -1.23 16.41
CA ALA A 94 10.25 -1.76 17.77
C ALA A 94 8.95 -2.53 18.00
N ASP A 95 7.83 -2.00 17.51
CA ASP A 95 6.52 -2.64 17.64
C ASP A 95 6.42 -3.91 16.78
N VAL A 96 6.95 -3.86 15.55
CA VAL A 96 7.12 -5.05 14.72
C VAL A 96 7.92 -6.14 15.45
N GLY A 97 8.97 -5.76 16.20
CA GLY A 97 9.77 -6.71 16.99
C GLY A 97 8.97 -7.46 18.06
N LYS A 98 8.01 -6.80 18.72
CA LYS A 98 7.13 -7.44 19.70
C LYS A 98 6.26 -8.51 19.03
N HIS A 99 5.69 -8.20 17.87
CA HIS A 99 4.86 -9.14 17.13
C HIS A 99 5.66 -10.26 16.46
N ILE A 100 6.94 -10.06 16.12
CA ILE A 100 7.83 -11.15 15.69
C ILE A 100 7.99 -12.16 16.84
N ALA A 101 8.25 -11.68 18.06
CA ALA A 101 8.38 -12.54 19.22
C ALA A 101 7.08 -13.29 19.55
N GLU A 102 5.94 -12.63 19.39
CA GLU A 102 4.61 -13.24 19.53
C GLU A 102 4.36 -14.32 18.46
N MET A 103 4.60 -14.00 17.19
CA MET A 103 4.48 -14.95 16.08
C MET A 103 5.34 -16.19 16.32
N ARG A 104 6.59 -16.02 16.77
CA ARG A 104 7.47 -17.15 17.10
C ARG A 104 6.84 -18.07 18.15
N ARG A 105 6.29 -17.49 19.24
CA ARG A 105 5.61 -18.28 20.29
C ARG A 105 4.41 -19.04 19.75
N GLN A 106 3.58 -18.41 18.92
CA GLN A 106 2.40 -19.05 18.35
C GLN A 106 2.78 -20.20 17.39
N LEU A 107 3.79 -19.98 16.54
CA LEU A 107 4.31 -21.02 15.65
C LEU A 107 4.85 -22.22 16.45
N SER A 108 5.62 -21.99 17.52
CA SER A 108 6.14 -23.07 18.39
C SER A 108 5.04 -23.81 19.14
N SER A 109 3.90 -23.17 19.44
CA SER A 109 2.77 -23.83 20.10
C SER A 109 1.99 -24.78 19.17
N THR A 110 2.24 -24.70 17.87
CA THR A 110 1.43 -25.39 16.88
C THR A 110 1.86 -26.84 16.68
N LYS A 111 0.90 -27.77 16.78
CA LYS A 111 1.18 -29.21 16.76
C LYS A 111 1.12 -29.86 15.38
N SER A 112 0.42 -29.26 14.41
CA SER A 112 0.23 -29.83 13.07
C SER A 112 0.83 -28.93 11.97
N VAL A 113 1.23 -29.53 10.85
CA VAL A 113 1.75 -28.80 9.68
C VAL A 113 0.71 -27.79 9.16
N PHE A 114 -0.54 -28.21 8.97
CA PHE A 114 -1.62 -27.32 8.53
C PHE A 114 -1.92 -26.20 9.53
N GLY A 115 -1.88 -26.49 10.84
CA GLY A 115 -2.05 -25.48 11.86
C GLY A 115 -0.93 -24.44 11.79
N TRP A 116 0.30 -24.88 11.56
CA TRP A 116 1.48 -24.01 11.51
C TRP A 116 1.38 -23.10 10.30
N VAL A 117 1.05 -23.64 9.12
CA VAL A 117 0.87 -22.86 7.89
C VAL A 117 -0.27 -21.85 8.02
N ASN A 118 -1.40 -22.26 8.60
CA ASN A 118 -2.52 -21.34 8.86
C ASN A 118 -2.14 -20.21 9.83
N THR A 119 -1.36 -20.51 10.87
CA THR A 119 -0.85 -19.51 11.82
C THR A 119 0.10 -18.55 11.13
N TYR A 120 1.06 -19.08 10.38
CA TYR A 120 1.99 -18.30 9.60
C TYR A 120 1.26 -17.36 8.64
N ASN A 121 0.37 -17.88 7.80
CA ASN A 121 -0.39 -17.10 6.82
C ASN A 121 -1.20 -15.96 7.46
N LYS A 122 -1.82 -16.22 8.62
CA LYS A 122 -2.57 -15.20 9.37
C LYS A 122 -1.68 -14.10 9.91
N TYR A 123 -0.54 -14.45 10.50
CA TYR A 123 0.43 -13.46 10.98
C TYR A 123 1.03 -12.64 9.84
N THR A 124 1.39 -13.27 8.72
CA THR A 124 1.98 -12.54 7.61
C THR A 124 0.99 -11.59 6.94
N ALA A 125 -0.29 -11.98 6.84
CA ALA A 125 -1.37 -11.09 6.43
C ALA A 125 -1.59 -9.94 7.43
N PHE A 126 -1.50 -10.23 8.74
CA PHE A 126 -1.55 -9.22 9.79
C PHE A 126 -0.39 -8.22 9.68
N PHE A 127 0.85 -8.68 9.43
CA PHE A 127 1.99 -7.80 9.19
C PHE A 127 1.74 -6.90 7.99
N LEU A 128 1.39 -7.47 6.84
CA LEU A 128 1.18 -6.68 5.63
C LEU A 128 0.07 -5.63 5.80
N ARG A 129 -1.05 -5.99 6.41
CA ARG A 129 -2.15 -5.06 6.72
C ARG A 129 -1.69 -3.91 7.61
N ASN A 130 -0.95 -4.21 8.67
CA ASN A 130 -0.47 -3.19 9.61
C ASN A 130 0.72 -2.37 9.07
N LEU A 131 1.37 -2.82 7.98
CA LEU A 131 2.35 -2.04 7.22
C LEU A 131 1.71 -1.11 6.18
N GLY A 132 0.37 -1.03 6.11
CA GLY A 132 -0.37 -0.20 5.17
C GLY A 132 -1.02 -0.96 4.01
N GLY A 133 -0.94 -2.29 3.98
CA GLY A 133 -1.51 -3.10 2.90
C GLY A 133 -0.84 -2.85 1.56
N THR A 134 -1.62 -2.78 0.47
CA THR A 134 -1.11 -2.30 -0.82
C THR A 134 -0.93 -0.78 -0.74
N PRO A 135 0.30 -0.25 -0.78
CA PRO A 135 0.54 1.17 -0.54
C PRO A 135 0.03 2.00 -1.73
N ALA A 136 -0.76 3.04 -1.46
CA ALA A 136 -1.14 4.04 -2.45
C ALA A 136 0.10 4.80 -2.97
N ASN A 137 -0.01 5.41 -4.15
CA ASN A 137 1.08 6.13 -4.78
C ASN A 137 1.66 7.25 -3.89
N CYS A 138 0.88 7.82 -2.97
CA CYS A 138 1.29 8.87 -2.05
C CYS A 138 2.34 8.46 -1.01
N PHE A 139 2.48 7.17 -0.70
CA PHE A 139 3.48 6.70 0.27
C PHE A 139 4.92 6.73 -0.27
N GLY A 140 5.08 6.83 -1.60
CA GLY A 140 6.38 6.92 -2.25
C GLY A 140 7.23 5.65 -2.16
N GLN A 141 8.43 5.73 -2.73
CA GLN A 141 9.32 4.57 -2.85
C GLN A 141 9.92 4.16 -1.51
N ALA A 142 10.23 5.14 -0.66
CA ALA A 142 10.84 4.90 0.65
C ALA A 142 10.00 3.96 1.53
N HIS A 143 8.67 4.09 1.47
CA HIS A 143 7.75 3.21 2.20
C HIS A 143 7.77 1.78 1.65
N ILE A 144 7.72 1.62 0.32
CA ILE A 144 7.77 0.29 -0.33
C ILE A 144 9.07 -0.44 0.05
N THR A 145 10.22 0.23 -0.05
CA THR A 145 11.51 -0.32 0.38
C THR A 145 11.52 -0.65 1.88
N GLY A 146 10.89 0.19 2.71
CA GLY A 146 10.71 -0.05 4.13
C GLY A 146 9.90 -1.32 4.42
N MET A 147 8.79 -1.54 3.69
CA MET A 147 7.97 -2.74 3.81
C MET A 147 8.75 -4.00 3.43
N ILE A 148 9.45 -3.98 2.29
CA ILE A 148 10.29 -5.12 1.84
C ILE A 148 11.37 -5.43 2.88
N SER A 149 12.09 -4.42 3.35
CA SER A 149 13.13 -4.57 4.36
C SER A 149 12.58 -5.14 5.67
N THR A 150 11.38 -4.71 6.06
CA THR A 150 10.70 -5.19 7.27
C THR A 150 10.25 -6.64 7.13
N LEU A 151 9.65 -7.02 6.00
CA LEU A 151 9.29 -8.41 5.73
C LEU A 151 10.54 -9.31 5.68
N ALA A 152 11.63 -8.83 5.08
CA ALA A 152 12.90 -9.56 5.05
C ALA A 152 13.50 -9.72 6.45
N ARG A 153 13.36 -8.71 7.32
CA ARG A 153 13.75 -8.81 8.72
C ARG A 153 12.89 -9.83 9.47
N ILE A 154 11.56 -9.80 9.30
CA ILE A 154 10.65 -10.78 9.92
C ILE A 154 11.08 -12.21 9.55
N GLN A 155 11.34 -12.48 8.27
CA GLN A 155 11.83 -13.81 7.84
C GLN A 155 13.14 -14.19 8.54
N ARG A 156 14.15 -13.31 8.52
CA ARG A 156 15.46 -13.59 9.13
C ARG A 156 15.37 -13.83 10.63
N GLU A 157 14.54 -13.07 11.34
CA GLU A 157 14.38 -13.27 12.79
C GLU A 157 13.57 -14.53 13.10
N LEU A 158 12.58 -14.90 12.31
CA LEU A 158 11.82 -16.15 12.53
C LEU A 158 12.66 -17.41 12.27
N PHE A 159 13.60 -17.32 11.32
CA PHE A 159 14.36 -18.46 10.78
C PHE A 159 15.88 -18.29 10.97
N SER A 160 16.29 -17.71 12.10
CA SER A 160 17.71 -17.46 12.42
C SER A 160 18.48 -18.70 12.89
N ASP A 161 17.78 -19.77 13.27
CA ASP A 161 18.41 -20.99 13.76
C ASP A 161 18.98 -21.82 12.60
N GLU A 162 20.15 -22.44 12.81
CA GLU A 162 20.93 -23.20 11.81
C GLU A 162 20.15 -24.31 11.07
N SER A 163 18.96 -24.69 11.57
CA SER A 163 18.20 -25.82 11.05
C SER A 163 17.13 -25.50 10.00
N ALA A 164 16.79 -24.22 9.78
CA ALA A 164 15.85 -23.83 8.72
C ALA A 164 16.07 -22.35 8.33
N THR A 165 16.51 -22.11 7.09
CA THR A 165 16.77 -20.75 6.56
C THR A 165 15.52 -20.02 6.06
N SER A 166 14.37 -20.71 5.99
CA SER A 166 13.10 -20.16 5.49
C SER A 166 11.90 -20.95 6.02
N ALA A 167 10.69 -20.41 5.85
CA ALA A 167 9.44 -21.10 6.16
C ALA A 167 9.31 -22.45 5.43
N VAL A 168 9.70 -22.50 4.15
CA VAL A 168 9.72 -23.75 3.37
C VAL A 168 10.75 -24.73 3.94
N GLY A 169 11.95 -24.25 4.29
CA GLY A 169 12.99 -25.08 4.91
C GLY A 169 12.52 -25.71 6.23
N TYR A 170 11.85 -24.92 7.07
CA TYR A 170 11.26 -25.40 8.32
C TYR A 170 10.20 -26.48 8.05
N LEU A 171 9.28 -26.23 7.12
CA LEU A 171 8.22 -27.19 6.80
C LEU A 171 8.77 -28.49 6.20
N ARG A 172 9.79 -28.40 5.34
CA ARG A 172 10.48 -29.56 4.77
C ARG A 172 11.06 -30.45 5.87
N LYS A 173 11.79 -29.85 6.82
CA LYS A 173 12.37 -30.55 7.96
C LYS A 173 11.29 -31.23 8.81
N VAL A 174 10.22 -30.52 9.16
CA VAL A 174 9.12 -31.07 9.97
C VAL A 174 8.41 -32.23 9.25
N ILE A 175 8.26 -32.15 7.93
CA ILE A 175 7.63 -33.20 7.13
C ILE A 175 8.56 -34.41 7.02
N GLU A 176 9.85 -34.20 6.82
CA GLU A 176 10.86 -35.27 6.83
C GLU A 176 10.89 -36.01 8.16
N GLU A 177 10.97 -35.28 9.29
CA GLU A 177 11.03 -35.88 10.63
C GLU A 177 9.78 -36.70 10.98
N ARG A 178 8.60 -36.24 10.54
CA ARG A 178 7.31 -36.86 10.91
C ARG A 178 6.85 -37.95 9.96
N PHE A 179 7.16 -37.82 8.67
CA PHE A 179 6.61 -38.66 7.60
C PHE A 179 7.67 -39.32 6.72
N GLY A 180 8.96 -38.99 6.90
CA GLY A 180 10.06 -39.56 6.11
C GLY A 180 10.10 -39.09 4.65
N VAL A 181 9.42 -37.99 4.33
CA VAL A 181 9.34 -37.45 2.96
C VAL A 181 10.35 -36.32 2.77
N THR A 182 11.30 -36.49 1.84
CA THR A 182 12.40 -35.55 1.60
C THR A 182 12.29 -34.82 0.26
N ASP A 183 11.76 -35.50 -0.75
CA ASP A 183 11.75 -35.06 -2.14
C ASP A 183 10.44 -34.34 -2.51
N LEU A 184 10.21 -33.18 -1.89
CA LEU A 184 9.07 -32.29 -2.19
C LEU A 184 9.51 -31.06 -3.00
N PRO A 185 8.87 -30.73 -4.13
CA PRO A 185 9.17 -29.50 -4.87
C PRO A 185 8.75 -28.28 -4.06
N GLU A 186 9.36 -27.12 -4.30
CA GLU A 186 9.03 -25.91 -3.53
C GLU A 186 7.58 -25.47 -3.81
N GLY A 187 7.07 -25.68 -5.02
CA GLY A 187 5.69 -25.42 -5.38
C GLY A 187 4.65 -26.16 -4.52
N TYR A 188 4.97 -27.34 -4.00
CA TYR A 188 4.07 -28.09 -3.11
C TYR A 188 3.63 -27.26 -1.88
N PHE A 189 4.54 -26.44 -1.35
CA PHE A 189 4.28 -25.63 -0.16
C PHE A 189 3.31 -24.47 -0.47
N TYR A 190 3.44 -23.83 -1.63
CA TYR A 190 2.63 -22.66 -2.00
C TYR A 190 1.31 -23.02 -2.70
N PHE A 191 1.21 -24.22 -3.28
CA PHE A 191 0.01 -24.64 -4.01
C PHE A 191 -1.21 -24.77 -3.09
N PRO A 192 -2.43 -24.54 -3.61
CA PRO A 192 -3.65 -24.63 -2.80
C PRO A 192 -3.85 -26.01 -2.18
N ILE A 193 -4.48 -26.07 -1.01
CA ILE A 193 -4.84 -27.34 -0.37
C ILE A 193 -5.77 -28.17 -1.27
N GLY A 194 -6.61 -27.53 -2.07
CA GLY A 194 -7.52 -28.20 -3.01
C GLY A 194 -6.83 -28.97 -4.15
N SER A 195 -5.54 -28.69 -4.42
CA SER A 195 -4.71 -29.44 -5.37
C SER A 195 -3.67 -30.31 -4.65
N GLY A 196 -3.83 -30.53 -3.35
CA GLY A 196 -2.92 -31.33 -2.52
C GLY A 196 -1.72 -30.58 -1.93
N GLY A 197 -1.60 -29.27 -2.14
CA GLY A 197 -0.53 -28.44 -1.56
C GLY A 197 -0.80 -27.99 -0.11
N LEU A 198 0.09 -27.17 0.45
CA LEU A 198 -0.03 -26.65 1.82
C LEU A 198 -0.61 -25.23 1.92
N GLU A 199 -0.71 -24.51 0.81
CA GLU A 199 -1.22 -23.13 0.73
C GLU A 199 -0.44 -22.15 1.62
N LEU A 200 0.87 -22.32 1.74
CA LEU A 200 1.76 -21.33 2.35
C LEU A 200 1.67 -20.02 1.55
N ARG A 201 1.61 -18.87 2.24
CA ARG A 201 1.61 -17.55 1.61
C ARG A 201 3.02 -16.98 1.51
N ASN A 202 3.42 -16.61 0.30
CA ASN A 202 4.60 -15.80 0.04
C ASN A 202 4.20 -14.33 -0.04
N THR A 203 4.30 -13.60 1.08
CA THR A 203 3.93 -12.18 1.11
C THR A 203 4.91 -11.26 0.41
N MET A 204 6.13 -11.70 0.10
CA MET A 204 7.03 -10.89 -0.73
C MET A 204 6.45 -10.70 -2.13
N LEU A 205 5.73 -11.69 -2.65
CA LEU A 205 5.02 -11.55 -3.94
C LEU A 205 4.01 -10.42 -3.93
N GLU A 206 3.36 -10.11 -2.80
CA GLU A 206 2.39 -9.02 -2.72
C GLU A 206 3.02 -7.63 -2.90
N LEU A 207 4.33 -7.49 -2.69
CA LEU A 207 5.06 -6.24 -2.91
C LEU A 207 5.89 -6.26 -4.19
N LEU A 208 6.56 -7.38 -4.48
CA LEU A 208 7.43 -7.52 -5.65
C LEU A 208 6.63 -7.59 -6.96
N ALA A 209 5.39 -8.05 -6.91
CA ALA A 209 4.49 -8.03 -8.07
C ALA A 209 3.88 -6.64 -8.32
N LEU A 210 4.07 -5.65 -7.45
CA LEU A 210 3.53 -4.31 -7.71
C LEU A 210 4.27 -3.66 -8.87
N GLN A 211 3.50 -3.07 -9.79
CA GLN A 211 4.02 -2.38 -10.95
C GLN A 211 3.40 -0.99 -11.14
N ARG A 212 4.06 -0.21 -11.96
CA ARG A 212 3.52 1.01 -12.58
C ARG A 212 3.80 0.93 -14.07
N GLN A 213 2.73 0.80 -14.86
CA GLN A 213 2.78 0.70 -16.33
C GLN A 213 3.84 -0.27 -16.88
N GLY A 214 3.83 -1.53 -16.44
CA GLY A 214 4.75 -2.56 -16.89
C GLY A 214 6.12 -2.54 -16.20
N THR A 215 6.40 -1.53 -15.37
CA THR A 215 7.67 -1.42 -14.62
C THR A 215 7.46 -1.84 -13.16
N PRO A 216 8.23 -2.81 -12.64
CA PRO A 216 8.18 -3.18 -11.23
C PRO A 216 8.49 -1.99 -10.32
N LEU A 217 7.70 -1.81 -9.25
CA LEU A 217 7.96 -0.78 -8.24
C LEU A 217 9.14 -1.14 -7.33
N ALA A 218 9.32 -2.42 -7.05
CA ALA A 218 10.48 -2.92 -6.34
C ALA A 218 11.56 -3.31 -7.35
N ILE A 219 12.63 -2.53 -7.44
CA ILE A 219 13.81 -2.87 -8.23
C ILE A 219 14.91 -3.27 -7.25
N TRP A 220 15.38 -4.50 -7.35
CA TRP A 220 16.60 -4.94 -6.66
C TRP A 220 17.79 -4.54 -7.53
N ASP A 221 18.40 -3.38 -7.28
CA ASP A 221 19.68 -3.05 -7.88
C ASP A 221 20.60 -2.34 -6.87
N ASP A 222 21.81 -2.88 -6.74
CA ASP A 222 22.96 -2.38 -5.98
C ASP A 222 23.65 -1.21 -6.70
N ARG A 223 22.97 -0.64 -7.70
CA ARG A 223 23.40 0.54 -8.44
C ARG A 223 22.21 1.45 -8.60
N SER A 224 22.30 2.57 -7.91
CA SER A 224 21.81 3.86 -8.36
C SER A 224 21.52 3.89 -9.87
N LYS A 225 20.28 3.59 -10.26
CA LYS A 225 19.59 4.42 -11.26
C LYS A 225 19.21 5.72 -10.56
N GLU A 226 20.23 6.46 -10.11
CA GLU A 226 20.21 7.89 -10.34
C GLU A 226 19.96 8.04 -11.85
N SER A 227 18.94 8.82 -12.22
CA SER A 227 18.62 9.16 -13.62
C SER A 227 17.83 8.10 -14.41
N ALA A 228 16.62 7.75 -13.93
CA ALA A 228 15.47 7.83 -14.84
C ALA A 228 14.63 9.10 -14.59
N SER A 229 15.17 10.06 -13.82
CA SER A 229 14.83 11.46 -14.03
C SER A 229 15.54 11.94 -15.30
N GLY A 230 15.04 11.53 -16.46
CA GLY A 230 15.20 12.40 -17.61
C GLY A 230 14.56 13.71 -17.19
N VAL A 231 15.36 14.77 -17.02
CA VAL A 231 14.81 16.12 -17.04
C VAL A 231 14.27 16.27 -18.45
N VAL A 232 13.00 15.91 -18.63
CA VAL A 232 12.28 16.25 -19.84
C VAL A 232 12.14 17.76 -19.74
N VAL A 233 13.00 18.46 -20.49
CA VAL A 233 12.94 19.90 -20.62
C VAL A 233 11.63 20.18 -21.33
N ALA A 234 10.60 20.48 -20.53
CA ALA A 234 9.24 20.60 -20.99
C ALA A 234 9.14 21.65 -22.09
N GLY A 235 8.84 21.18 -23.30
CA GLY A 235 8.44 22.06 -24.39
C GLY A 235 7.07 22.69 -24.10
N PRO A 236 6.68 23.79 -24.78
CA PRO A 236 5.43 24.52 -24.54
C PRO A 236 4.13 23.72 -24.70
N SER A 237 4.19 22.45 -25.14
CA SER A 237 3.04 21.58 -25.40
C SER A 237 3.05 20.24 -24.65
N GLU A 238 3.97 20.02 -23.70
CA GLU A 238 4.04 18.72 -23.01
C GLU A 238 3.09 18.68 -21.81
N HIS A 239 2.10 17.79 -21.90
CA HIS A 239 1.20 17.46 -20.80
C HIS A 239 2.01 16.84 -19.65
N PHE A 240 1.78 17.29 -18.42
CA PHE A 240 2.36 16.66 -17.24
C PHE A 240 1.91 15.20 -17.13
N ILE A 241 2.88 14.29 -17.09
CA ILE A 241 2.62 12.86 -17.12
C ILE A 241 2.64 12.31 -15.69
N GLU A 242 1.45 12.18 -15.11
CA GLU A 242 1.25 11.88 -13.67
C GLU A 242 2.05 10.70 -13.11
N HIS A 243 2.36 9.70 -13.93
CA HIS A 243 3.02 8.46 -13.54
C HIS A 243 4.55 8.51 -13.61
N GLU A 244 5.13 9.47 -14.34
CA GLU A 244 6.59 9.68 -14.43
C GLU A 244 7.17 10.28 -13.15
N HIS A 245 6.31 10.91 -12.34
CA HIS A 245 6.71 11.57 -11.10
C HIS A 245 6.43 10.69 -9.87
N THR A 246 7.43 10.56 -8.99
CA THR A 246 7.27 9.90 -7.68
C THR A 246 6.58 10.84 -6.69
N ALA A 247 5.96 10.29 -5.63
CA ALA A 247 5.29 11.08 -4.59
C ALA A 247 6.11 12.29 -4.12
N ASP A 248 7.39 12.06 -3.85
CA ASP A 248 8.31 13.05 -3.29
C ASP A 248 8.57 14.24 -4.25
N ARG A 249 8.52 13.98 -5.57
CA ARG A 249 8.79 15.00 -6.60
C ARG A 249 7.54 15.53 -7.28
N LYS A 250 6.43 14.81 -7.17
CA LYS A 250 5.21 15.10 -7.91
C LYS A 250 4.65 16.47 -7.63
N PHE A 251 4.60 16.87 -6.36
CA PHE A 251 4.10 18.17 -5.97
C PHE A 251 5.03 19.32 -6.45
N PRO A 252 6.35 19.30 -6.17
CA PRO A 252 7.30 20.27 -6.74
C PRO A 252 7.25 20.36 -8.28
N ASP A 253 7.26 19.22 -8.97
CA ASP A 253 7.28 19.18 -10.43
C ASP A 253 5.97 19.74 -11.01
N ARG A 254 4.84 19.51 -10.32
CA ARG A 254 3.54 20.08 -10.71
C ARG A 254 3.50 21.60 -10.53
N ILE A 255 4.10 22.13 -9.45
CA ILE A 255 4.23 23.58 -9.26
C ILE A 255 5.04 24.22 -10.39
N GLU A 256 6.12 23.58 -10.82
CA GLU A 256 6.91 24.11 -11.93
C GLU A 256 6.14 24.02 -13.25
N HIS A 257 5.39 22.93 -13.46
CA HIS A 257 4.52 22.76 -14.64
C HIS A 257 3.42 23.83 -14.73
N ASP A 258 2.87 24.29 -13.59
CA ASP A 258 1.89 25.40 -13.58
C ASP A 258 2.44 26.65 -14.28
N ARG A 259 3.73 26.95 -14.14
CA ARG A 259 4.35 28.13 -14.78
C ARG A 259 4.39 27.99 -16.30
N ILE A 260 4.70 26.79 -16.76
CA ILE A 260 4.75 26.45 -18.20
C ILE A 260 3.33 26.53 -18.78
N ALA A 261 2.36 25.93 -18.10
CA ALA A 261 0.96 25.97 -18.49
C ALA A 261 0.43 27.42 -18.52
N TYR A 262 0.73 28.22 -17.49
CA TYR A 262 0.36 29.63 -17.43
C TYR A 262 0.98 30.43 -18.59
N ALA A 263 2.27 30.25 -18.87
CA ALA A 263 2.96 30.94 -19.96
C ALA A 263 2.34 30.62 -21.32
N ALA A 264 2.02 29.35 -21.58
CA ALA A 264 1.34 28.92 -22.81
C ALA A 264 -0.07 29.51 -22.95
N LEU A 265 -0.85 29.54 -21.86
CA LEU A 265 -2.18 30.16 -21.85
C LEU A 265 -2.10 31.68 -22.09
N LYS A 266 -1.13 32.36 -21.46
CA LYS A 266 -0.88 33.79 -21.64
C LYS A 266 -0.46 34.12 -23.07
N GLU A 267 0.42 33.34 -23.67
CA GLU A 267 0.82 33.49 -25.08
C GLU A 267 -0.37 33.28 -26.01
N GLY A 268 -1.18 32.24 -25.78
CA GLY A 268 -2.40 31.97 -26.54
C GLY A 268 -3.43 33.12 -26.47
N TRP A 269 -3.58 33.74 -25.29
CA TRP A 269 -4.40 34.92 -25.09
C TRP A 269 -3.88 36.13 -25.85
N GLN A 270 -2.59 36.44 -25.72
CA GLN A 270 -1.95 37.58 -26.36
C GLN A 270 -1.99 37.50 -27.90
N LEU A 271 -1.82 36.30 -28.44
CA LEU A 271 -1.90 36.03 -29.88
C LEU A 271 -3.35 35.90 -30.39
N ASN A 272 -4.35 36.09 -29.52
CA ASN A 272 -5.78 35.94 -29.80
C ASN A 272 -6.13 34.62 -30.53
N LYS A 273 -5.43 33.54 -30.14
CA LYS A 273 -5.58 32.20 -30.73
C LYS A 273 -6.80 31.45 -30.17
N ASP A 274 -7.48 31.99 -29.14
CA ASP A 274 -8.66 31.37 -28.54
C ASP A 274 -9.93 31.65 -29.36
N ASN A 275 -10.37 30.65 -30.13
CA ASN A 275 -11.57 30.73 -30.95
C ASN A 275 -12.88 30.87 -30.14
N ARG A 276 -12.88 30.59 -28.83
CA ARG A 276 -14.06 30.76 -27.96
C ARG A 276 -14.46 32.23 -27.82
N ARG A 277 -13.49 33.15 -27.92
CA ARG A 277 -13.72 34.60 -27.88
C ARG A 277 -14.44 35.11 -29.13
N LYS A 278 -14.17 34.51 -30.29
CA LYS A 278 -14.85 34.86 -31.56
C LYS A 278 -16.32 34.46 -31.58
N GLN A 279 -16.72 33.43 -30.82
CA GLN A 279 -18.10 32.94 -30.78
C GLN A 279 -19.02 33.75 -29.84
N ARG A 280 -18.46 34.40 -28.83
CA ARG A 280 -19.20 35.33 -27.95
C ARG A 280 -19.18 36.71 -28.59
N GLY A 281 -20.09 36.97 -29.52
CA GLY A 281 -20.17 38.17 -30.37
C GLY A 281 -20.40 39.51 -29.66
N GLY A 282 -19.66 39.81 -28.59
CA GLY A 282 -19.56 41.14 -28.00
C GLY A 282 -18.31 41.84 -28.50
N GLN A 283 -18.45 43.10 -28.93
CA GLN A 283 -17.31 44.03 -29.05
C GLN A 283 -16.75 44.27 -27.65
N ASP A 284 -15.83 43.42 -27.23
CA ASP A 284 -15.15 43.56 -25.95
C ASP A 284 -14.13 44.70 -26.08
N THR A 285 -14.57 45.89 -25.69
CA THR A 285 -13.81 47.15 -25.78
C THR A 285 -12.88 47.36 -24.59
N ASN A 286 -12.85 46.43 -23.63
CA ASN A 286 -11.85 46.41 -22.59
C ASN A 286 -10.64 45.59 -23.03
N LYS A 287 -9.48 46.24 -23.05
CA LYS A 287 -8.17 45.57 -23.08
C LYS A 287 -7.95 44.85 -21.74
N GLU A 288 -8.74 43.81 -21.47
CA GLU A 288 -8.54 43.02 -20.27
C GLU A 288 -7.17 42.34 -20.37
N GLU A 289 -6.30 42.66 -19.41
CA GLU A 289 -5.02 42.00 -19.24
C GLU A 289 -5.28 40.53 -18.88
N PHE A 290 -4.41 39.64 -19.34
CA PHE A 290 -4.48 38.26 -18.89
C PHE A 290 -4.22 38.21 -17.37
N MET A 291 -4.98 37.39 -16.64
CA MET A 291 -4.83 37.25 -15.19
C MET A 291 -3.38 37.02 -14.76
N SER A 292 -3.04 37.48 -13.56
CA SER A 292 -1.70 37.27 -13.01
C SER A 292 -1.45 35.79 -12.69
N PHE A 293 -0.20 35.39 -12.53
CA PHE A 293 0.12 34.02 -12.10
C PHE A 293 -0.41 33.72 -10.69
N GLU A 294 -0.40 34.73 -9.81
CA GLU A 294 -0.96 34.63 -8.45
C GLU A 294 -2.47 34.36 -8.51
N GLU A 295 -3.20 35.08 -9.36
CA GLU A 295 -4.64 34.85 -9.56
C GLU A 295 -4.90 33.47 -10.18
N TYR A 296 -4.13 33.08 -11.20
CA TYR A 296 -4.23 31.75 -11.83
C TYR A 296 -4.06 30.62 -10.82
N THR A 297 -3.09 30.76 -9.91
CA THR A 297 -2.77 29.73 -8.90
C THR A 297 -3.61 29.81 -7.63
N SER A 298 -4.32 30.93 -7.40
CA SER A 298 -5.15 31.14 -6.21
C SER A 298 -6.27 30.11 -6.03
N LEU A 299 -6.69 29.48 -7.14
CA LEU A 299 -7.77 28.49 -7.17
C LEU A 299 -7.27 27.09 -7.58
N ARG A 300 -5.99 26.76 -7.35
CA ARG A 300 -5.38 25.45 -7.64
C ARG A 300 -6.24 24.27 -7.21
N GLU A 301 -6.74 24.31 -5.99
CA GLU A 301 -7.48 23.20 -5.38
C GLU A 301 -8.90 23.02 -5.93
N SER A 302 -9.50 24.08 -6.49
CA SER A 302 -10.92 24.09 -6.88
C SER A 302 -11.15 24.14 -8.39
N TRP A 303 -10.28 24.81 -9.14
CA TRP A 303 -10.51 25.14 -10.56
C TRP A 303 -9.49 24.52 -11.51
N LEU A 304 -8.30 24.15 -11.03
CA LEU A 304 -7.31 23.49 -11.87
C LEU A 304 -7.52 21.98 -11.82
N ALA A 305 -8.31 21.46 -12.76
CA ALA A 305 -8.60 20.02 -12.88
C ALA A 305 -7.33 19.14 -12.86
N ALA A 306 -6.23 19.67 -13.39
CA ALA A 306 -4.89 19.09 -13.35
C ALA A 306 -4.44 18.71 -11.92
N TRP A 307 -4.68 19.56 -10.92
CA TRP A 307 -4.35 19.28 -9.53
C TRP A 307 -5.27 18.22 -8.92
N GLY A 308 -6.55 18.20 -9.31
CA GLY A 308 -7.48 17.13 -8.96
C GLY A 308 -7.04 15.77 -9.53
N VAL A 309 -6.57 15.72 -10.78
CA VAL A 309 -6.01 14.51 -11.39
C VAL A 309 -4.77 14.02 -10.65
N ALA A 310 -3.86 14.94 -10.29
CA ALA A 310 -2.67 14.61 -9.53
C ALA A 310 -3.02 14.04 -8.14
N TYR A 311 -3.99 14.65 -7.46
CA TYR A 311 -4.51 14.18 -6.17
C TYR A 311 -5.13 12.78 -6.30
N CYS A 312 -6.03 12.55 -7.26
CA CYS A 312 -6.62 11.24 -7.49
C CYS A 312 -5.56 10.16 -7.77
N HIS A 313 -4.60 10.46 -8.66
CA HIS A 313 -3.49 9.54 -8.94
C HIS A 313 -2.66 9.22 -7.69
N MET A 314 -2.46 10.17 -6.79
CA MET A 314 -1.72 9.95 -5.54
C MET A 314 -2.46 9.01 -4.58
N LEU A 315 -3.80 8.97 -4.64
CA LEU A 315 -4.63 8.06 -3.86
C LEU A 315 -4.79 6.68 -4.51
N GLU A 316 -4.48 6.53 -5.79
CA GLU A 316 -4.55 5.24 -6.47
C GLU A 316 -3.53 4.24 -5.92
N CYS A 317 -3.96 2.97 -5.83
CA CYS A 317 -3.09 1.85 -5.52
C CYS A 317 -2.46 1.30 -6.81
N PRO A 318 -1.16 1.00 -6.82
CA PRO A 318 -0.51 0.39 -7.98
C PRO A 318 -1.11 -0.97 -8.30
N SER A 319 -1.10 -1.33 -9.58
CA SER A 319 -1.62 -2.61 -10.05
C SER A 319 -0.59 -3.72 -9.89
N MET A 320 -1.07 -4.96 -9.86
CA MET A 320 -0.21 -6.14 -9.91
C MET A 320 0.31 -6.37 -11.33
N GLN A 321 1.56 -6.79 -11.45
CA GLN A 321 2.22 -7.13 -12.70
C GLN A 321 1.52 -8.37 -13.27
N PRO A 322 0.96 -8.28 -14.50
CA PRO A 322 0.41 -9.44 -15.16
C PRO A 322 1.55 -10.42 -15.46
N VAL A 323 1.25 -11.70 -15.29
CA VAL A 323 2.17 -12.77 -15.64
C VAL A 323 1.72 -13.35 -16.97
N GLU A 324 2.65 -13.44 -17.91
CA GLU A 324 2.42 -14.13 -19.17
C GLU A 324 2.34 -15.65 -18.93
N LEU A 325 1.41 -16.29 -19.62
CA LEU A 325 1.24 -17.73 -19.55
C LEU A 325 2.36 -18.39 -20.35
N VAL A 326 3.22 -19.13 -19.65
CA VAL A 326 4.31 -19.89 -20.27
C VAL A 326 3.74 -21.18 -20.87
N PRO A 327 4.19 -21.64 -22.07
CA PRO A 327 3.67 -22.84 -22.72
C PRO A 327 3.67 -24.09 -21.82
N LYS A 328 4.71 -24.30 -21.01
CA LYS A 328 4.79 -25.43 -20.06
C LYS A 328 3.67 -25.40 -19.01
N VAL A 329 3.33 -24.20 -18.52
CA VAL A 329 2.23 -24.02 -17.56
C VAL A 329 0.89 -24.20 -18.26
N GLU A 330 0.77 -23.78 -19.52
CA GLU A 330 -0.43 -24.04 -20.33
C GLU A 330 -0.67 -25.54 -20.54
N GLU A 331 0.37 -26.31 -20.86
CA GLU A 331 0.31 -27.76 -20.95
C GLU A 331 -0.08 -28.39 -19.61
N ALA A 332 0.52 -27.91 -18.51
CA ALA A 332 0.19 -28.36 -17.16
C ALA A 332 -1.27 -28.12 -16.77
N LEU A 333 -1.85 -26.98 -17.17
CA LEU A 333 -3.26 -26.65 -16.93
C LEU A 333 -4.22 -27.54 -17.73
N LYS A 334 -3.78 -28.08 -18.88
CA LYS A 334 -4.56 -29.06 -19.66
C LYS A 334 -4.55 -30.46 -19.02
N LEU A 335 -3.54 -30.75 -18.20
CA LEU A 335 -3.32 -32.04 -17.55
C LEU A 335 -3.94 -32.15 -16.14
N THR A 336 -4.57 -31.09 -15.60
CA THR A 336 -5.24 -31.15 -14.30
C THR A 336 -6.36 -32.20 -14.29
N GLN A 337 -6.33 -33.06 -13.27
CA GLN A 337 -7.23 -34.22 -13.14
C GLN A 337 -8.56 -33.83 -12.51
N SER A 338 -8.69 -32.62 -11.95
CA SER A 338 -9.96 -32.05 -11.56
C SER A 338 -10.90 -31.99 -12.77
N GLY A 339 -12.10 -32.56 -12.70
CA GLY A 339 -13.09 -32.65 -13.79
C GLY A 339 -13.60 -31.32 -14.38
N SER A 340 -12.90 -30.20 -14.13
CA SER A 340 -13.08 -28.91 -14.79
C SER A 340 -11.69 -28.32 -15.08
N PRO A 341 -11.38 -27.95 -16.33
CA PRO A 341 -10.07 -27.37 -16.67
C PRO A 341 -9.87 -26.03 -15.96
N VAL A 342 -8.70 -25.84 -15.36
CA VAL A 342 -8.34 -24.58 -14.71
C VAL A 342 -8.10 -23.52 -15.78
N VAL A 343 -9.00 -22.55 -15.88
CA VAL A 343 -8.90 -21.47 -16.88
C VAL A 343 -7.99 -20.36 -16.37
N TRP A 344 -6.87 -20.12 -17.06
CA TRP A 344 -5.88 -19.09 -16.70
C TRP A 344 -6.51 -17.71 -16.47
N SER A 345 -7.44 -17.29 -17.33
CA SER A 345 -8.09 -15.97 -17.21
C SER A 345 -8.90 -15.82 -15.91
N GLY A 346 -9.47 -16.90 -15.38
CA GLY A 346 -10.24 -16.92 -14.14
C GLY A 346 -9.40 -17.01 -12.86
N LEU A 347 -8.07 -17.19 -12.98
CA LEU A 347 -7.18 -17.22 -11.83
C LEU A 347 -6.90 -15.82 -11.29
N ASP A 348 -6.89 -15.71 -9.96
CA ASP A 348 -6.40 -14.51 -9.28
C ASP A 348 -4.92 -14.27 -9.56
N TRP A 349 -4.48 -13.02 -9.38
CA TRP A 349 -3.11 -12.59 -9.69
C TRP A 349 -2.06 -13.41 -8.94
N TYR A 350 -2.32 -13.77 -7.68
CA TYR A 350 -1.37 -14.49 -6.84
C TYR A 350 -1.18 -15.92 -7.33
N ARG A 351 -2.28 -16.60 -7.67
CA ARG A 351 -2.21 -17.95 -8.26
C ARG A 351 -1.45 -17.96 -9.58
N LYS A 352 -1.63 -16.95 -10.43
CA LYS A 352 -0.85 -16.81 -11.68
C LYS A 352 0.65 -16.74 -11.39
N TRP A 353 1.06 -15.92 -10.41
CA TRP A 353 2.47 -15.85 -9.99
C TRP A 353 2.99 -17.16 -9.41
N VAL A 354 2.26 -17.82 -8.52
CA VAL A 354 2.67 -19.10 -7.93
C VAL A 354 2.81 -20.19 -9.00
N LEU A 355 1.86 -20.29 -9.93
CA LEU A 355 1.93 -21.25 -11.03
C LEU A 355 3.12 -20.97 -11.96
N SER A 356 3.36 -19.71 -12.30
CA SER A 356 4.47 -19.36 -13.19
C SER A 356 5.83 -19.57 -12.54
N MET A 357 5.98 -19.35 -11.23
CA MET A 357 7.27 -19.55 -10.56
C MET A 357 7.53 -21.00 -10.19
N TYR A 358 6.50 -21.76 -9.76
CA TYR A 358 6.70 -23.07 -9.15
C TYR A 358 5.98 -24.22 -9.86
N GLY A 359 5.16 -23.94 -10.88
CA GLY A 359 4.32 -24.95 -11.52
C GLY A 359 5.12 -26.03 -12.25
N GLU A 360 6.25 -25.67 -12.87
CA GLU A 360 7.09 -26.62 -13.61
C GLU A 360 7.61 -27.76 -12.71
N GLU A 361 8.09 -27.42 -11.50
CA GLU A 361 8.59 -28.40 -10.53
C GLU A 361 7.50 -29.35 -10.05
N VAL A 362 6.29 -28.82 -9.80
CA VAL A 362 5.13 -29.62 -9.37
C VAL A 362 4.73 -30.61 -10.45
N VAL A 363 4.67 -30.16 -11.71
CA VAL A 363 4.31 -31.02 -12.86
C VAL A 363 5.36 -32.10 -13.09
N THR A 364 6.64 -31.76 -12.97
CA THR A 364 7.73 -32.73 -13.12
C THR A 364 7.67 -33.79 -12.02
N LYS A 365 7.29 -33.41 -10.79
CA LYS A 365 7.21 -34.35 -9.66
C LYS A 365 5.96 -35.23 -9.68
N PHE A 366 4.78 -34.63 -9.90
CA PHE A 366 3.49 -35.28 -9.71
C PHE A 366 2.78 -35.65 -11.03
N GLY A 367 3.35 -35.27 -12.18
CA GLY A 367 2.76 -35.48 -13.51
C GLY A 367 1.62 -34.52 -13.85
N GLY A 368 1.31 -33.56 -12.97
CA GLY A 368 0.26 -32.56 -13.13
C GLY A 368 0.32 -31.51 -12.02
N LEU A 369 -0.61 -30.55 -12.04
CA LEU A 369 -0.70 -29.50 -11.00
C LEU A 369 -1.39 -29.97 -9.71
N ASP A 370 -2.13 -31.08 -9.80
CA ASP A 370 -2.78 -31.74 -8.66
C ASP A 370 -1.84 -32.82 -8.12
N ALA A 371 -1.33 -32.62 -6.90
CA ALA A 371 -0.47 -33.60 -6.24
C ALA A 371 -1.24 -34.84 -5.75
N VAL A 372 -2.55 -34.68 -5.54
CA VAL A 372 -3.49 -35.72 -5.10
C VAL A 372 -4.82 -35.49 -5.79
N ASP A 373 -5.58 -36.55 -6.08
CA ASP A 373 -6.97 -36.45 -6.57
C ASP A 373 -7.80 -35.55 -5.63
N PRO A 374 -8.35 -34.42 -6.12
CA PRO A 374 -9.15 -33.51 -5.31
C PRO A 374 -10.35 -34.18 -4.61
N ASN A 375 -10.88 -35.27 -5.15
CA ASN A 375 -11.99 -36.02 -4.55
C ASN A 375 -11.59 -36.78 -3.28
N LEU A 376 -10.29 -37.05 -3.10
CA LEU A 376 -9.74 -37.72 -1.92
C LEU A 376 -9.40 -36.73 -0.80
N ILE A 377 -9.49 -35.42 -1.07
CA ILE A 377 -9.17 -34.38 -0.09
C ILE A 377 -10.40 -34.15 0.79
N PRO A 378 -10.31 -34.34 2.12
CA PRO A 378 -11.43 -34.10 3.02
C PRO A 378 -11.67 -32.59 3.20
N VAL A 379 -12.35 -31.97 2.23
CA VAL A 379 -12.58 -30.51 2.14
C VAL A 379 -13.17 -29.93 3.43
N GLY A 380 -14.06 -30.66 4.10
CA GLY A 380 -14.64 -30.24 5.38
C GLY A 380 -13.60 -30.06 6.49
N MET A 381 -12.61 -30.96 6.60
CA MET A 381 -11.52 -30.82 7.57
C MET A 381 -10.59 -29.65 7.20
N VAL A 382 -10.31 -29.47 5.91
CA VAL A 382 -9.48 -28.36 5.41
C VAL A 382 -10.09 -27.00 5.76
N GLN A 383 -11.41 -26.84 5.62
CA GLN A 383 -12.10 -25.62 6.00
C GLN A 383 -12.05 -25.34 7.51
N LEU A 384 -12.08 -26.38 8.35
CA LEU A 384 -11.90 -26.22 9.80
C LEU A 384 -10.51 -25.68 10.15
N PHE A 385 -9.46 -26.14 9.48
CA PHE A 385 -8.11 -25.59 9.68
C PHE A 385 -8.02 -24.11 9.29
N ARG A 386 -8.61 -23.71 8.16
CA ARG A 386 -8.64 -22.31 7.71
C ARG A 386 -9.40 -21.40 8.68
N SER A 387 -10.54 -21.86 9.19
CA SER A 387 -11.43 -21.06 10.05
C SER A 387 -11.03 -20.99 11.52
N SER A 388 -10.04 -21.78 11.95
CA SER A 388 -9.53 -21.75 13.34
C SER A 388 -9.10 -20.33 13.75
N ARG A 389 -9.71 -19.80 14.81
CA ARG A 389 -9.43 -18.44 15.30
C ARG A 389 -8.06 -18.37 15.97
N ILE A 390 -7.30 -17.34 15.64
CA ILE A 390 -6.04 -16.98 16.30
C ILE A 390 -6.23 -15.58 16.89
N LYS A 391 -5.81 -15.38 18.13
CA LYS A 391 -5.77 -14.04 18.73
C LYS A 391 -4.50 -13.36 18.24
N LEU A 392 -4.66 -12.26 17.49
CA LEU A 392 -3.56 -11.51 16.88
C LEU A 392 -3.34 -10.13 17.54
N ASP A 393 -4.27 -9.73 18.43
CA ASP A 393 -4.21 -8.48 19.18
C ASP A 393 -4.29 -8.80 20.68
N GLN A 394 -3.14 -8.76 21.37
CA GLN A 394 -3.06 -8.66 22.84
C GLN A 394 -2.15 -7.53 23.27
#